data_AF-A0A0F5VJ83-F1
#
_entry.id   AF-A0A0F5VJ83-F1
#
_cell.length_a   1.000
_cell.length_b   1.000
_cell.length_c   1.000
_cell.angle_alpha   90.00
_cell.angle_beta   90.00
_cell.angle_gamma   90.00
#
_symmetry.space_group_name_H-M   'P 1'
#
loop_
_entity.id
_entity.type
_entity.pdbx_description
1 polymer ?
#
loop_
_entity_poly.entity_id
_entity_poly.type
_entity_poly.pdbx_seq_one_letter_code
_entity_poly.pdbx_strand_id
1 'polypeptide(L)'
;EHVHHGVCVTVDDAGVGMTQDERAHAQRTVAGTEPILLTGLGDPPRMGLAAIGQLTRQFDLGVDLSSPSPYGGVRAVLRVESHLLSRIDPVEQPPAVSTPRSTRKATAEASHGYGTDHAPLTGHHDELPQRRRRTRAPAPKASAAE
;
A
#
# COMPACT_ATOMS: atom_id res chain seq x y z
N GLU A 1 0.47 1.78 5.66
CA GLU A 1 0.02 1.84 7.07
C GLU A 1 -0.18 3.30 7.46
N HIS A 2 -1.18 3.60 8.29
CA HIS A 2 -1.33 4.95 8.84
C HIS A 2 -0.34 5.13 10.01
N VAL A 3 0.29 6.30 10.08
CA VAL A 3 1.19 6.70 11.16
C VAL A 3 0.75 8.05 11.71
N HIS A 4 1.29 8.47 12.85
CA HIS A 4 0.85 9.68 13.56
C HIS A 4 0.74 10.95 12.69
N HIS A 5 1.57 11.07 11.64
CA HIS A 5 1.63 12.26 10.78
C HIS A 5 1.41 11.95 9.29
N GLY A 6 0.78 10.82 8.95
CA GLY A 6 0.42 10.53 7.56
C GLY A 6 0.32 9.05 7.26
N VAL A 7 0.87 8.64 6.12
CA VAL A 7 0.88 7.25 5.66
C VAL A 7 2.31 6.83 5.35
N CYS A 8 2.63 5.62 5.76
CA CYS A 8 3.87 4.93 5.44
C CYS A 8 3.58 3.79 4.45
N VAL A 9 4.36 3.69 3.37
CA VAL A 9 4.33 2.57 2.43
C VAL A 9 5.67 1.87 2.46
N THR A 10 5.68 0.63 2.93
CA THR A 10 6.87 -0.21 2.98
C THR A 10 6.85 -1.19 1.80
N VAL A 11 7.95 -1.26 1.08
CA VAL A 11 8.21 -2.26 0.04
C VAL A 11 9.42 -3.07 0.47
N ASP A 12 9.22 -4.37 0.64
CA ASP A 12 10.29 -5.31 0.97
C ASP A 12 10.57 -6.22 -0.24
N ASP A 13 11.82 -6.23 -0.66
CA ASP A 13 12.35 -7.15 -1.65
C ASP A 13 13.14 -8.28 -0.97
N ALA A 14 13.17 -9.45 -1.60
CA ALA A 14 13.87 -10.65 -1.15
C ALA A 14 15.10 -10.99 -2.01
N GLY A 15 15.64 -10.01 -2.73
CA GLY A 15 16.88 -10.14 -3.48
C GLY A 15 18.13 -10.16 -2.60
N VAL A 16 19.29 -9.96 -3.22
CA VAL A 16 20.61 -10.04 -2.56
C VAL A 16 20.91 -8.87 -1.61
N GLY A 17 20.11 -7.80 -1.68
CA GLY A 17 20.28 -6.59 -0.86
C GLY A 17 21.37 -5.65 -1.37
N MET A 18 21.74 -4.71 -0.50
CA MET A 18 22.81 -3.74 -0.74
C MET A 18 23.88 -3.89 0.34
N THR A 19 25.14 -3.71 -0.04
CA THR A 19 26.23 -3.49 0.92
C THR A 19 25.98 -2.19 1.72
N GLN A 20 26.72 -1.99 2.81
CA GLN A 20 26.58 -0.78 3.63
C GLN A 20 26.85 0.50 2.81
N ASP A 21 27.89 0.49 1.97
CA ASP A 21 28.26 1.63 1.15
C ASP A 21 27.25 1.90 0.03
N GLU A 22 26.78 0.85 -0.64
CA GLU A 22 25.72 0.96 -1.65
C GLU A 22 24.43 1.50 -1.04
N ARG A 23 24.06 1.04 0.16
CA ARG A 23 22.88 1.52 0.87
C ARG A 23 23.02 2.98 1.28
N ALA A 24 24.18 3.37 1.81
CA ALA A 24 24.44 4.76 2.17
C ALA A 24 24.42 5.69 0.94
N HIS A 25 24.97 5.22 -0.18
CA HIS A 25 24.87 5.94 -1.46
C HIS A 25 23.43 6.03 -1.94
N ALA A 26 22.68 4.92 -1.93
CA ALA A 26 21.27 4.89 -2.30
C ALA A 26 20.42 5.84 -1.44
N GLN A 27 20.65 5.86 -0.12
CA GLN A 27 19.97 6.76 0.80
C GLN A 27 20.21 8.23 0.45
N ARG A 28 21.46 8.62 0.15
CA ARG A 28 21.78 9.99 -0.29
C ARG A 28 21.08 10.35 -1.60
N THR A 29 21.05 9.42 -2.54
CA THR A 29 20.40 9.64 -3.84
C THR A 29 18.89 9.84 -3.69
N VAL A 30 18.20 9.00 -2.90
CA VAL A 30 16.73 9.11 -2.73
C VAL A 30 16.30 10.26 -1.82
N ALA A 31 17.20 10.78 -0.97
CA ALA A 31 16.94 11.95 -0.15
C ALA A 31 16.72 13.23 -0.99
N GLY A 32 17.15 13.23 -2.26
CA GLY A 32 16.89 14.34 -3.19
C GLY A 32 17.57 15.66 -2.82
N THR A 33 18.52 15.64 -1.88
CA THR A 33 19.21 16.85 -1.40
C THR A 33 20.23 17.38 -2.41
N GLU A 34 20.81 16.49 -3.22
CA GLU A 34 21.84 16.83 -4.21
C GLU A 34 21.29 16.75 -5.65
N PRO A 35 21.79 17.58 -6.58
CA PRO A 35 21.47 17.46 -7.99
C PRO A 35 21.90 16.10 -8.55
N ILE A 36 21.06 15.51 -9.41
CA ILE A 36 21.37 14.26 -10.08
C ILE A 36 22.17 14.55 -11.35
N LEU A 37 23.41 14.05 -11.38
CA LEU A 37 24.29 14.16 -12.54
C LEU A 37 24.17 12.91 -13.42
N LEU A 38 24.07 13.10 -14.74
CA LEU A 38 23.98 12.01 -15.71
C LEU A 38 25.21 11.08 -15.63
N THR A 39 26.39 11.65 -15.39
CA THR A 39 27.65 10.92 -15.21
C THR A 39 27.69 10.08 -13.94
N GLY A 40 26.83 10.38 -12.95
CA GLY A 40 26.74 9.65 -11.68
C GLY A 40 25.85 8.41 -11.73
N LEU A 41 25.20 8.11 -12.86
CA LEU A 41 24.24 7.00 -12.96
C LEU A 41 24.89 5.62 -13.21
N GLY A 42 26.19 5.61 -13.51
CA GLY A 42 26.93 4.39 -13.84
C GLY A 42 26.69 3.92 -15.28
N ASP A 43 27.24 2.73 -15.58
CA ASP A 43 27.17 2.08 -16.88
C ASP A 43 26.79 0.59 -16.69
N PRO A 44 25.60 0.14 -17.16
CA PRO A 44 24.55 0.94 -17.78
C PRO A 44 23.90 1.92 -16.77
N PRO A 45 23.32 3.04 -17.23
CA PRO A 45 22.76 4.06 -16.35
C PRO A 45 21.59 3.53 -15.51
N ARG A 46 21.71 3.62 -14.18
CA ARG A 46 20.69 3.16 -13.22
C ARG A 46 19.79 4.32 -12.76
N MET A 47 18.73 4.57 -13.53
CA MET A 47 17.83 5.71 -13.31
C MET A 47 16.94 5.60 -12.06
N GLY A 48 16.68 4.39 -11.53
CA GLY A 48 15.61 4.16 -10.55
C GLY A 48 15.71 5.02 -9.28
N LEU A 49 16.84 4.94 -8.57
CA LEU A 49 17.06 5.72 -7.35
C LEU A 49 17.14 7.23 -7.63
N ALA A 50 17.71 7.61 -8.77
CA ALA A 50 17.75 9.00 -9.20
C ALA A 50 16.34 9.57 -9.47
N ALA A 51 15.48 8.81 -10.15
CA ALA A 51 14.09 9.22 -10.37
C ALA A 51 13.35 9.41 -9.03
N ILE A 52 13.57 8.51 -8.07
CA ILE A 52 13.03 8.67 -6.71
C ILE A 52 13.54 9.96 -6.07
N GLY A 53 14.86 10.23 -6.10
CA GLY A 53 15.44 11.46 -5.58
C GLY A 53 14.85 12.74 -6.20
N GLN A 54 14.58 12.73 -7.52
CA GLN A 54 13.85 13.84 -8.17
C GLN A 54 12.44 14.00 -7.60
N LEU A 55 11.69 12.91 -7.43
CA LEU A 55 10.32 12.95 -6.90
C LEU A 55 10.30 13.43 -5.44
N THR A 56 11.21 12.96 -4.59
CA THR A 56 11.41 13.44 -3.21
C THR A 56 11.74 14.93 -3.17
N ARG A 57 12.46 15.46 -4.16
CA ARG A 57 12.78 16.90 -4.24
C ARG A 57 11.60 17.72 -4.76
N GLN A 58 10.83 17.17 -5.68
CA GLN A 58 9.71 17.85 -6.33
C GLN A 58 8.47 17.91 -5.45
N PHE A 59 8.26 16.88 -4.63
CA PHE A 59 7.10 16.72 -3.75
C PHE A 59 7.57 16.59 -2.31
N ASP A 60 6.76 16.96 -1.33
CA ASP A 60 7.10 16.83 0.10
C ASP A 60 6.99 15.38 0.61
N LEU A 61 7.70 14.48 -0.08
CA LEU A 61 7.76 13.05 0.17
C LEU A 61 9.08 12.73 0.86
N GLY A 62 9.11 11.65 1.64
CA GLY A 62 10.34 11.11 2.21
C GLY A 62 10.55 9.65 1.82
N VAL A 63 11.78 9.25 1.50
CA VAL A 63 12.13 7.85 1.26
C VAL A 63 13.31 7.44 2.13
N ASP A 64 13.17 6.31 2.82
CA ASP A 64 14.24 5.69 3.60
C ASP A 64 14.57 4.28 3.05
N LEU A 65 15.86 4.04 2.84
CA LEU A 65 16.48 2.78 2.42
C LEU A 65 17.52 2.30 3.46
N SER A 66 17.57 2.92 4.64
CA SER A 66 18.65 2.71 5.61
C SER A 66 18.56 1.34 6.29
N SER A 67 17.35 0.81 6.42
CA SER A 67 17.09 -0.51 7.01
C SER A 67 17.15 -1.63 5.97
N PRO A 68 17.73 -2.80 6.28
CA PRO A 68 17.62 -3.98 5.42
C PRO A 68 16.19 -4.55 5.43
N SER A 69 15.85 -5.27 4.37
CA SER A 69 14.62 -6.08 4.34
C SER A 69 14.76 -7.28 5.28
N PRO A 70 13.69 -7.68 6.00
CA PRO A 70 13.68 -8.91 6.79
C PRO A 70 13.82 -10.17 5.94
N TYR A 71 13.65 -10.04 4.62
CA TYR A 71 13.81 -11.14 3.65
C TYR A 71 15.20 -11.15 2.99
N GLY A 72 16.16 -10.37 3.50
CA GLY A 72 17.54 -10.35 3.02
C GLY A 72 17.82 -9.38 1.85
N GLY A 73 16.79 -8.81 1.24
CA GLY A 73 16.92 -7.83 0.16
C GLY A 73 16.91 -6.38 0.64
N VAL A 74 16.24 -5.53 -0.13
CA VAL A 74 16.14 -4.08 0.12
C VAL A 74 14.76 -3.75 0.70
N ARG A 75 14.73 -2.90 1.72
CA ARG A 75 13.50 -2.28 2.22
C ARG A 75 13.48 -0.83 1.78
N ALA A 76 12.37 -0.42 1.17
CA ALA A 76 12.07 0.98 0.89
C ALA A 76 10.86 1.44 1.70
N VAL A 77 11.01 2.55 2.41
CA VAL A 77 9.97 3.14 3.24
C VAL A 77 9.64 4.52 2.67
N LEU A 78 8.48 4.63 2.00
CA LEU A 78 7.93 5.90 1.55
C LEU A 78 7.05 6.51 2.64
N ARG A 79 7.34 7.75 2.99
CA ARG A 79 6.56 8.59 3.89
C ARG A 79 5.78 9.62 3.10
N VAL A 80 4.48 9.65 3.33
CA VAL A 80 3.55 10.64 2.78
C VAL A 80 2.92 11.39 3.94
N GLU A 81 3.23 12.67 4.07
CA GLU A 81 2.74 13.51 5.15
C GLU A 81 1.25 13.82 4.99
N SER A 82 0.53 14.01 6.10
CA SER A 82 -0.94 14.17 6.11
C SER A 82 -1.47 15.27 5.20
N HIS A 83 -0.71 16.36 5.00
CA HIS A 83 -1.12 17.48 4.15
C HIS A 83 -1.12 17.13 2.65
N LEU A 84 -0.48 16.03 2.26
CA LEU A 84 -0.51 15.48 0.90
C LEU A 84 -1.65 14.47 0.71
N LEU A 85 -2.39 14.14 1.78
CA LEU A 85 -3.47 13.16 1.75
C LEU A 85 -4.81 13.86 1.60
N SER A 86 -5.71 13.25 0.84
CA SER A 86 -7.10 13.69 0.71
C SER A 86 -8.02 12.48 0.83
N ARG A 87 -9.18 12.70 1.44
CA ARG A 87 -10.22 11.68 1.52
C ARG A 87 -11.02 11.68 0.22
N ILE A 88 -11.14 10.51 -0.39
CA ILE A 88 -11.98 10.29 -1.57
C ILE A 88 -13.23 9.56 -1.10
N ASP A 89 -14.41 10.13 -1.35
CA ASP A 89 -15.67 9.43 -1.20
C ASP A 89 -15.92 8.61 -2.48
N PRO A 90 -15.98 7.27 -2.42
CA PRO A 90 -16.13 6.45 -3.61
C PRO A 90 -17.53 6.54 -4.25
N VAL A 91 -18.54 7.05 -3.54
CA VAL A 91 -19.89 7.29 -4.07
C VAL A 91 -19.93 8.59 -4.84
N GLU A 92 -19.38 9.66 -4.26
CA GLU A 92 -19.35 10.98 -4.92
C GLU A 92 -18.29 11.02 -6.03
N GLN A 93 -17.17 10.33 -5.84
CA GLN A 93 -16.06 10.27 -6.78
C GLN A 93 -15.66 8.81 -7.05
N PRO A 94 -16.36 8.13 -7.98
CA PRO A 94 -16.04 6.76 -8.33
C PRO A 94 -14.64 6.66 -8.94
N PRO A 95 -13.92 5.55 -8.70
CA PRO A 95 -12.59 5.34 -9.27
C PRO A 95 -12.65 5.39 -10.80
N ALA A 96 -11.61 5.96 -11.43
CA ALA A 96 -11.48 6.02 -12.87
C ALA A 96 -11.46 4.61 -13.49
N VAL A 97 -11.89 4.49 -14.75
CA VAL A 97 -11.92 3.20 -15.47
C VAL A 97 -10.52 2.56 -15.56
N SER A 98 -9.45 3.36 -15.58
CA SER A 98 -8.07 2.90 -15.61
C SER A 98 -7.48 2.54 -14.25
N THR A 99 -8.21 2.76 -13.15
CA THR A 99 -7.68 2.52 -11.80
C THR A 99 -7.41 1.02 -11.62
N PRO A 100 -6.19 0.60 -11.22
CA PRO A 100 -5.90 -0.80 -10.95
C PRO A 100 -6.83 -1.37 -9.87
N ARG A 101 -7.31 -2.59 -10.08
CA ARG A 101 -8.18 -3.26 -9.11
C ARG A 101 -7.36 -3.55 -7.85
N SER A 102 -7.84 -3.10 -6.70
CA SER A 102 -7.19 -3.39 -5.42
C SER A 102 -7.10 -4.89 -5.20
N THR A 103 -5.90 -5.38 -4.87
CA THR A 103 -5.65 -6.76 -4.43
C THR A 103 -6.04 -6.99 -2.97
N ARG A 104 -6.32 -5.90 -2.23
CA ARG A 104 -6.75 -5.99 -0.83
C ARG A 104 -8.18 -6.52 -0.79
N LYS A 105 -8.38 -7.65 -0.12
CA LYS A 105 -9.71 -8.18 0.16
C LYS A 105 -10.44 -7.15 1.02
N ALA A 106 -11.53 -6.57 0.51
CA ALA A 106 -12.33 -5.63 1.27
C ALA A 106 -12.97 -6.38 2.46
N THR A 107 -12.34 -6.28 3.63
CA THR A 107 -13.03 -6.53 4.89
C THR A 107 -13.94 -5.32 5.09
N ALA A 108 -15.24 -5.52 4.89
CA ALA A 108 -16.23 -4.53 5.21
C ALA A 108 -16.29 -4.39 6.74
N GLU A 109 -15.43 -3.56 7.34
CA GLU A 109 -15.57 -3.17 8.75
C GLU A 109 -14.72 -1.94 9.11
N ALA A 110 -15.38 -1.01 9.81
CA ALA A 110 -14.90 0.13 10.60
C ALA A 110 -14.29 1.34 9.87
N SER A 111 -15.19 2.25 9.52
CA SER A 111 -15.01 3.70 9.61
C SER A 111 -14.15 4.10 10.81
N HIS A 112 -12.86 4.39 10.58
CA HIS A 112 -12.03 5.11 11.54
C HIS A 112 -12.43 6.60 11.48
N GLY A 113 -13.52 6.94 12.17
CA GLY A 113 -13.90 8.32 12.42
C GLY A 113 -12.96 8.94 13.45
N TYR A 114 -12.27 10.01 13.08
CA TYR A 114 -11.66 10.91 14.05
C TYR A 114 -12.79 11.67 14.76
N GLY A 115 -12.85 11.56 16.08
CA GLY A 115 -13.97 12.00 16.89
C GLY A 115 -14.02 13.50 17.16
N THR A 116 -15.24 14.03 17.18
CA THR A 116 -15.69 15.09 18.08
C THR A 116 -17.19 14.89 18.36
N ASP A 117 -17.53 15.03 19.64
CA ASP A 117 -18.85 15.24 20.26
C ASP A 117 -19.79 14.08 20.63
N HIS A 118 -20.37 14.29 21.82
CA HIS A 118 -21.01 13.35 22.74
C HIS A 118 -22.51 13.08 22.48
N ALA A 119 -22.91 11.84 22.80
CA ALA A 119 -24.18 11.35 23.39
C ALA A 119 -25.41 11.05 22.49
N PRO A 120 -26.34 10.14 22.92
CA PRO A 120 -26.22 8.98 23.81
C PRO A 120 -26.65 7.64 23.15
N LEU A 121 -26.32 6.56 23.85
CA LEU A 121 -26.57 5.15 23.53
C LEU A 121 -28.07 4.81 23.53
N THR A 122 -28.56 4.26 22.41
CA THR A 122 -29.79 3.44 22.37
C THR A 122 -29.46 2.15 21.64
N GLY A 123 -29.44 1.04 22.40
CA GLY A 123 -28.97 -0.25 21.95
C GLY A 123 -29.88 -0.93 20.92
N HIS A 124 -29.31 -1.90 20.20
CA HIS A 124 -30.03 -3.04 19.63
C HIS A 124 -29.08 -4.22 19.39
N HIS A 125 -29.30 -5.26 20.18
CA HIS A 125 -29.22 -6.70 19.93
C HIS A 125 -28.04 -7.31 19.14
N ASP A 126 -27.33 -8.13 19.90
CA ASP A 126 -26.41 -9.22 19.55
C ASP A 126 -27.09 -10.21 18.57
N GLU A 127 -26.73 -10.17 17.28
CA GLU A 127 -27.13 -11.20 16.31
C GLU A 127 -25.87 -11.84 15.68
N LEU A 128 -25.57 -13.07 16.12
CA LEU A 128 -24.50 -13.89 15.58
C LEU A 128 -24.84 -14.34 14.14
N PRO A 129 -23.87 -14.35 13.20
CA PRO A 129 -24.14 -14.71 11.82
C PRO A 129 -24.46 -16.21 11.68
N GLN A 130 -25.69 -16.54 11.30
CA GLN A 130 -26.11 -17.93 11.06
C GLN A 130 -25.71 -18.44 9.67
N ARG A 131 -24.96 -19.54 9.66
CA ARG A 131 -24.48 -20.25 8.46
C ARG A 131 -25.60 -21.05 7.79
N ARG A 132 -26.08 -20.61 6.62
CA ARG A 132 -27.02 -21.38 5.78
C ARG A 132 -26.36 -22.66 5.24
N ARG A 133 -26.82 -23.83 5.67
CA ARG A 133 -26.50 -25.13 5.05
C ARG A 133 -27.21 -25.25 3.71
N ARG A 134 -26.46 -25.41 2.62
CA ARG A 134 -27.01 -25.78 1.30
C ARG A 134 -27.29 -27.29 1.31
N THR A 135 -28.56 -27.68 1.19
CA THR A 135 -28.97 -29.05 0.93
C THR A 135 -28.66 -29.42 -0.53
N ARG A 136 -28.11 -30.63 -0.73
CA ARG A 136 -27.74 -31.18 -2.04
C ARG A 136 -29.00 -31.63 -2.78
N ALA A 137 -29.20 -31.18 -4.02
CA ALA A 137 -30.29 -31.66 -4.87
C ALA A 137 -30.01 -33.11 -5.35
N PRO A 138 -31.06 -33.97 -5.48
CA PRO A 138 -30.91 -35.33 -5.96
C PRO A 138 -30.69 -35.38 -7.49
N ALA A 139 -29.89 -36.36 -7.93
CA ALA A 139 -29.53 -36.58 -9.33
C ALA A 139 -30.69 -37.18 -10.15
N PRO A 140 -30.79 -36.88 -11.46
CA PRO A 140 -31.82 -37.44 -12.33
C PRO A 140 -31.54 -38.91 -12.69
N LYS A 141 -32.59 -39.73 -12.74
CA LYS A 141 -32.56 -41.13 -13.19
C LYS A 141 -32.51 -41.19 -14.71
N ALA A 142 -31.64 -42.03 -15.26
CA ALA A 142 -31.53 -42.32 -16.68
C ALA A 142 -32.74 -43.15 -17.16
N SER A 143 -33.35 -42.75 -18.28
CA SER A 143 -34.33 -43.55 -19.03
C SER A 143 -33.58 -44.50 -19.95
N ALA A 144 -33.95 -45.78 -19.92
CA ALA A 144 -33.46 -46.80 -20.83
C ALA A 144 -34.00 -46.57 -22.25
N ALA A 145 -33.17 -46.89 -23.23
CA ALA A 145 -33.48 -46.89 -24.66
C ALA A 145 -34.24 -48.17 -25.07
N GLU A 146 -35.06 -48.02 -26.10
CA GLU A 146 -35.63 -49.09 -26.93
C GLU A 146 -34.56 -49.63 -27.91
#